data_AF-A0A3Q0J9T9-F1
#
_entry.id   AF-A0A3Q0J9T9-F1
#
_cell.length_a   1.000
_cell.length_b   1.000
_cell.length_c   1.000
_cell.angle_alpha   90.00
_cell.angle_beta   90.00
_cell.angle_gamma   90.00
#
_symmetry.space_group_name_H-M   'P 1'
#
loop_
_entity.id
_entity.type
_entity.pdbx_description
1 polymer ?
#
loop_
_entity_poly.entity_id
_entity_poly.type
_entity_poly.pdbx_seq_one_letter_code
_entity_poly.pdbx_strand_id
1 'polypeptide(L)'
;GSRNFQTSGMELDSARSRKLERGSRNLQTSGMELDSARSRKLERTKVHQFHPRTILYIDTLATLLLSTVVLAAVYNSTLMALVAGSILTLLTIMAHNFFHRRDNWRMYYFQLSFLSVKIFTKTLSPPDALCLMPPILMYICTSGSLTQVLFLWAIMMGWGSFLFAVIGVNAAHHHPDIFHQGDTPREDRDWGMNQIDAVRSRPDERNQFIVLTTFGEHTLHHLFPTIDHCFLHIAHEVFLRVCQQFNIKVETKTGLELLAGQIRQLSRTQPNDRLKYMK
;
A
#
# COMPACT_ATOMS: atom_id res chain seq x y z
N GLY A 1 -75.32 39.28 9.23
CA GLY A 1 -74.37 38.23 9.65
C GLY A 1 -73.31 37.93 8.60
N SER A 2 -72.48 38.90 8.21
CA SER A 2 -71.45 38.72 7.16
C SER A 2 -70.00 38.76 7.64
N ARG A 3 -69.74 38.99 8.94
CA ARG A 3 -68.36 39.14 9.48
C ARG A 3 -67.69 37.82 9.91
N ASN A 4 -68.44 36.72 10.09
CA ASN A 4 -67.87 35.45 10.58
C ASN A 4 -67.39 34.49 9.47
N PHE A 5 -67.72 34.75 8.21
CA PHE A 5 -67.31 33.88 7.09
C PHE A 5 -65.94 34.25 6.52
N GLN A 6 -65.55 35.53 6.56
CA GLN A 6 -64.26 36.01 6.05
C GLN A 6 -63.07 35.61 6.94
N THR A 7 -63.24 35.62 8.26
CA THR A 7 -62.17 35.25 9.21
C THR A 7 -61.85 33.76 9.17
N SER A 8 -62.88 32.91 9.04
CA SER A 8 -62.73 31.45 8.90
C SER A 8 -61.99 31.05 7.62
N GLY A 9 -62.26 31.72 6.49
CA GLY A 9 -61.56 31.49 5.22
C GLY A 9 -60.07 31.87 5.27
N MET A 10 -59.75 33.03 5.86
CA MET A 10 -58.35 33.47 6.01
C MET A 10 -57.53 32.55 6.94
N GLU A 11 -58.12 32.02 8.01
CA GLU A 11 -57.42 31.07 8.89
C GLU A 11 -57.15 29.72 8.22
N LEU A 12 -58.10 29.21 7.43
CA LEU A 12 -57.95 27.97 6.66
C LEU A 12 -56.87 28.10 5.57
N ASP A 13 -56.85 29.21 4.83
CA ASP A 13 -55.84 29.47 3.81
C ASP A 13 -54.44 29.67 4.43
N SER A 14 -54.38 30.34 5.57
CA SER A 14 -53.15 30.49 6.36
C SER A 14 -52.60 29.14 6.88
N ALA A 15 -53.47 28.26 7.37
CA ALA A 15 -53.09 26.93 7.82
C ALA A 15 -52.60 26.04 6.65
N ARG A 16 -53.28 26.13 5.50
CA ARG A 16 -52.90 25.40 4.28
C ARG A 16 -51.55 25.87 3.73
N SER A 17 -51.30 27.17 3.70
CA SER A 17 -50.04 27.75 3.24
C SER A 17 -48.86 27.35 4.15
N ARG A 18 -49.04 27.39 5.48
CA ARG A 18 -48.04 26.90 6.44
C ARG A 18 -47.73 25.41 6.32
N LYS A 19 -48.73 24.59 5.96
CA LYS A 19 -48.56 23.15 5.73
C LYS A 19 -47.77 22.86 4.45
N LEU A 20 -48.04 23.63 3.37
CA LEU A 20 -47.30 23.55 2.12
C LEU A 20 -45.83 23.99 2.29
N GLU A 21 -45.58 25.11 2.99
CA GLU A 21 -44.21 25.54 3.28
C GLU A 21 -43.42 24.54 4.12
N ARG A 22 -44.06 23.90 5.12
CA ARG A 22 -43.43 22.83 5.90
C ARG A 22 -43.10 21.62 5.02
N GLY A 23 -44.00 21.25 4.10
CA GLY A 23 -43.76 20.18 3.13
C GLY A 23 -42.58 20.48 2.22
N SER A 24 -42.53 21.68 1.64
CA SER A 24 -41.41 22.12 0.79
C SER A 24 -40.09 22.19 1.55
N ARG A 25 -40.08 22.70 2.80
CA ARG A 25 -38.88 22.71 3.65
C ARG A 25 -38.38 21.30 3.97
N ASN A 26 -39.28 20.36 4.30
CA ASN A 26 -38.92 18.97 4.58
C ASN A 26 -38.39 18.23 3.33
N LEU A 27 -38.94 18.51 2.15
CA LEU A 27 -38.43 17.98 0.88
C LEU A 27 -37.04 18.54 0.55
N GLN A 28 -36.82 19.82 0.81
CA GLN A 28 -35.54 20.48 0.55
C GLN A 28 -34.45 20.00 1.53
N THR A 29 -34.76 19.82 2.81
CA THR A 29 -33.81 19.26 3.79
C THR A 29 -33.50 17.79 3.48
N SER A 30 -34.50 16.98 3.13
CA SER A 30 -34.29 15.58 2.72
C SER A 30 -33.42 15.47 1.46
N GLY A 31 -33.62 16.35 0.47
CA GLY A 31 -32.77 16.43 -0.72
C GLY A 31 -31.31 16.80 -0.38
N MET A 32 -31.11 17.80 0.48
CA MET A 32 -29.77 18.20 0.95
C MET A 32 -29.07 17.09 1.74
N GLU A 33 -29.78 16.35 2.59
CA GLU A 33 -29.24 15.22 3.34
C GLU A 33 -28.82 14.08 2.40
N LEU A 34 -29.65 13.74 1.40
CA LEU A 34 -29.35 12.74 0.38
C LEU A 34 -28.13 13.13 -0.46
N ASP A 35 -28.03 14.39 -0.88
CA ASP A 35 -26.88 14.88 -1.65
C ASP A 35 -25.60 14.91 -0.79
N SER A 36 -25.70 15.25 0.50
CA SER A 36 -24.56 15.18 1.43
C SER A 36 -24.11 13.73 1.70
N ALA A 37 -25.06 12.78 1.79
CA ALA A 37 -24.76 11.38 2.00
C ALA A 37 -24.16 10.76 0.73
N ARG A 38 -24.67 11.15 -0.45
CA ARG A 38 -24.13 10.76 -1.75
C ARG A 38 -22.73 11.34 -1.98
N SER A 39 -22.48 12.59 -1.59
CA SER A 39 -21.17 13.24 -1.67
C SER A 39 -20.18 12.59 -0.71
N ARG A 40 -20.56 12.34 0.55
CA ARG A 40 -19.75 11.58 1.52
C ARG A 40 -19.46 10.16 1.04
N LYS A 41 -20.44 9.48 0.42
CA LYS A 41 -20.25 8.16 -0.17
C LYS A 41 -19.28 8.23 -1.36
N LEU A 42 -19.40 9.23 -2.24
CA LEU A 42 -18.53 9.43 -3.39
C LEU A 42 -17.09 9.76 -2.96
N GLU A 43 -16.90 10.65 -1.99
CA GLU A 43 -15.59 10.96 -1.40
C GLU A 43 -14.97 9.73 -0.75
N ARG A 44 -15.74 9.00 0.06
CA ARG A 44 -15.29 7.72 0.64
C ARG A 44 -14.91 6.71 -0.43
N THR A 45 -15.62 6.68 -1.56
CA THR A 45 -15.29 5.80 -2.68
C THR A 45 -13.99 6.24 -3.38
N LYS A 46 -13.75 7.55 -3.53
CA LYS A 46 -12.52 8.10 -4.11
C LYS A 46 -11.28 7.84 -3.26
N VAL A 47 -11.38 7.94 -1.93
CA VAL A 47 -10.26 7.66 -1.00
C VAL A 47 -9.78 6.21 -1.10
N HIS A 48 -10.66 5.28 -1.46
CA HIS A 48 -10.33 3.87 -1.65
C HIS A 48 -9.87 3.50 -3.07
N GLN A 49 -9.81 4.45 -4.00
CA GLN A 49 -9.28 4.18 -5.35
C GLN A 49 -7.75 4.21 -5.35
N PHE A 50 -7.17 3.41 -6.24
CA PHE A 50 -5.74 3.50 -6.53
C PHE A 50 -5.47 4.79 -7.28
N HIS A 51 -4.34 5.43 -6.96
CA HIS A 51 -3.90 6.55 -7.76
C HIS A 51 -3.57 6.06 -9.19
N PRO A 52 -3.94 6.79 -10.26
CA PRO A 52 -3.71 6.34 -11.63
C PRO A 52 -2.23 6.01 -11.93
N ARG A 53 -1.29 6.71 -11.28
CA ARG A 53 0.15 6.40 -11.40
C ARG A 53 0.51 5.03 -10.82
N THR A 54 -0.06 4.65 -9.68
CA THR A 54 0.18 3.33 -9.07
C THR A 54 -0.24 2.22 -10.02
N ILE A 55 -1.41 2.38 -10.66
CA ILE A 55 -1.91 1.45 -11.67
C ILE A 55 -1.01 1.42 -12.90
N LEU A 56 -0.62 2.60 -13.41
CA LEU A 56 0.28 2.70 -14.56
C LEU A 56 1.61 2.00 -14.29
N TYR A 57 2.24 2.23 -13.14
CA TYR A 57 3.54 1.62 -12.81
C TYR A 57 3.45 0.10 -12.70
N ILE A 58 2.46 -0.44 -11.99
CA ILE A 58 2.38 -1.89 -11.79
C ILE A 58 2.07 -2.64 -13.09
N ASP A 59 1.18 -2.10 -13.93
CA ASP A 59 0.83 -2.71 -15.21
C ASP A 59 1.99 -2.57 -16.23
N THR A 60 2.76 -1.48 -16.16
CA THR A 60 3.98 -1.30 -16.95
C THR A 60 5.04 -2.32 -16.55
N LEU A 61 5.27 -2.52 -15.25
CA LEU A 61 6.22 -3.53 -14.74
C LEU A 61 5.78 -4.95 -15.15
N ALA A 62 4.49 -5.27 -15.04
CA ALA A 62 3.96 -6.55 -15.50
C ALA A 62 4.20 -6.76 -17.01
N THR A 63 3.87 -5.76 -17.83
CA THR A 63 4.08 -5.84 -19.29
C THR A 63 5.55 -5.97 -19.66
N LEU A 64 6.43 -5.21 -18.99
CA LEU A 64 7.88 -5.29 -19.15
C LEU A 64 8.41 -6.67 -18.76
N LEU A 65 7.92 -7.26 -17.67
CA LEU A 65 8.29 -8.61 -17.26
C LEU A 65 7.96 -9.62 -18.36
N LEU A 66 6.71 -9.64 -18.85
CA LEU A 66 6.28 -10.58 -19.89
C LEU A 66 7.09 -10.43 -21.18
N SER A 67 7.34 -9.19 -21.58
CA SER A 67 8.14 -8.91 -22.78
C SER A 67 9.58 -9.38 -22.59
N THR A 68 10.18 -9.10 -21.43
CA THR A 68 11.59 -9.45 -21.15
C THR A 68 11.80 -10.95 -21.02
N VAL A 69 10.85 -11.71 -20.45
CA VAL A 69 10.98 -13.18 -20.39
C VAL A 69 10.90 -13.82 -21.78
N VAL A 70 10.07 -13.29 -22.68
CA VAL A 70 10.03 -13.72 -24.08
C VAL A 70 11.37 -13.43 -24.75
N LEU A 71 11.90 -12.21 -24.60
CA LEU A 71 13.20 -11.84 -25.15
C LEU A 71 14.33 -12.73 -24.60
N ALA A 72 14.31 -13.04 -23.30
CA ALA A 72 15.28 -13.95 -22.70
C ALA A 72 15.25 -15.33 -23.35
N ALA A 73 14.06 -15.88 -23.62
CA ALA A 73 13.91 -17.20 -24.23
C ALA A 73 14.22 -17.22 -25.73
N VAL A 74 13.79 -16.21 -26.49
CA VAL A 74 14.01 -16.08 -27.95
C VAL A 74 15.50 -15.91 -28.25
N TYR A 75 16.19 -15.07 -27.49
CA TYR A 75 17.61 -14.79 -27.68
C TYR A 75 18.53 -15.69 -26.83
N ASN A 76 17.97 -16.63 -26.06
CA ASN A 76 18.70 -17.44 -25.09
C ASN A 76 19.64 -16.60 -24.20
N SER A 77 19.14 -15.47 -23.69
CA SER A 77 19.96 -14.45 -23.04
C SER A 77 19.84 -14.49 -21.53
N THR A 78 20.93 -14.91 -20.87
CA THR A 78 21.07 -14.84 -19.41
C THR A 78 20.94 -13.40 -18.89
N LEU A 79 21.45 -12.42 -19.64
CA LEU A 79 21.32 -11.01 -19.24
C LEU A 79 19.85 -10.58 -19.18
N MET A 80 19.05 -10.96 -20.18
CA MET A 80 17.61 -10.66 -20.16
C MET A 80 16.89 -11.42 -19.04
N ALA A 81 17.32 -12.63 -18.68
CA ALA A 81 16.80 -13.33 -17.51
C ALA A 81 17.11 -12.60 -16.19
N LEU A 82 18.31 -12.02 -16.04
CA LEU A 82 18.66 -11.18 -14.87
C LEU A 82 17.83 -9.88 -14.84
N VAL A 83 17.62 -9.24 -15.99
CA VAL A 83 16.75 -8.05 -16.10
C VAL A 83 15.31 -8.42 -15.73
N ALA A 84 14.79 -9.53 -16.25
CA ALA A 84 13.47 -10.04 -15.89
C ALA A 84 13.35 -10.33 -14.38
N GLY A 85 14.39 -10.92 -13.77
CA GLY A 85 14.44 -11.15 -12.32
C GLY A 85 14.37 -9.85 -11.52
N SER A 86 15.06 -8.80 -11.98
CA SER A 86 15.04 -7.48 -11.36
C SER A 86 13.64 -6.84 -11.47
N ILE A 87 13.01 -6.91 -12.64
CA ILE A 87 11.65 -6.42 -12.86
C ILE A 87 10.65 -7.21 -12.00
N LEU A 88 10.80 -8.54 -11.91
CA LEU A 88 9.98 -9.38 -11.05
C LEU A 88 10.07 -8.95 -9.58
N THR A 89 11.26 -8.65 -9.08
CA THR A 89 11.42 -8.13 -7.70
C THR A 89 10.64 -6.83 -7.50
N LEU A 90 10.80 -5.85 -8.39
CA LEU A 90 10.09 -4.57 -8.30
C LEU A 90 8.57 -4.77 -8.39
N LEU A 91 8.11 -5.66 -9.27
CA LEU A 91 6.69 -5.99 -9.44
C LEU A 91 6.12 -6.69 -8.18
N THR A 92 6.89 -7.61 -7.61
CA THR A 92 6.52 -8.33 -6.38
C THR A 92 6.37 -7.37 -5.21
N ILE A 93 7.34 -6.46 -5.04
CA ILE A 93 7.24 -5.40 -4.03
C ILE A 93 6.05 -4.51 -4.39
N MET A 94 5.90 -4.01 -5.61
CA MET A 94 4.76 -3.14 -5.91
C MET A 94 3.40 -3.81 -5.64
N ALA A 95 3.27 -5.11 -5.92
CA ALA A 95 2.07 -5.91 -5.66
C ALA A 95 1.75 -6.08 -4.17
N HIS A 96 2.75 -6.09 -3.27
CA HIS A 96 2.49 -6.19 -1.83
C HIS A 96 1.63 -5.02 -1.31
N ASN A 97 1.80 -3.83 -1.90
CA ASN A 97 1.03 -2.65 -1.54
C ASN A 97 -0.47 -2.83 -1.78
N PHE A 98 -0.85 -3.74 -2.69
CA PHE A 98 -2.23 -4.03 -3.01
C PHE A 98 -2.91 -4.94 -1.97
N PHE A 99 -2.15 -5.56 -1.04
CA PHE A 99 -2.69 -6.43 0.02
C PHE A 99 -3.40 -5.66 1.12
N HIS A 100 -2.94 -4.45 1.38
CA HIS A 100 -3.49 -3.60 2.43
C HIS A 100 -4.77 -2.88 1.98
N ARG A 101 -5.26 -3.20 0.78
CA ARG A 101 -6.45 -2.59 0.17
C ARG A 101 -7.49 -3.66 -0.14
N ARG A 102 -8.66 -3.23 -0.57
CA ARG A 102 -9.74 -4.14 -0.99
C ARG A 102 -9.23 -5.06 -2.10
N ASP A 103 -9.72 -6.31 -2.08
CA ASP A 103 -9.45 -7.32 -3.11
C ASP A 103 -9.50 -6.73 -4.51
N ASN A 104 -8.42 -6.96 -5.24
CA ASN A 104 -8.20 -6.47 -6.59
C ASN A 104 -7.30 -7.48 -7.29
N TRP A 105 -7.49 -7.67 -8.59
CA TRP A 105 -6.77 -8.71 -9.31
C TRP A 105 -5.25 -8.45 -9.41
N ARG A 106 -4.78 -7.22 -9.22
CA ARG A 106 -3.36 -6.85 -9.33
C ARG A 106 -2.51 -7.36 -8.16
N MET A 107 -3.12 -7.67 -7.01
CA MET A 107 -2.44 -8.36 -5.91
C MET A 107 -1.83 -9.69 -6.36
N TYR A 108 -2.45 -10.37 -7.35
CA TYR A 108 -1.99 -11.68 -7.83
C TYR A 108 -0.72 -11.61 -8.67
N TYR A 109 -0.22 -10.43 -9.06
CA TYR A 109 1.12 -10.33 -9.64
C TYR A 109 2.21 -10.82 -8.67
N PHE A 110 1.95 -10.79 -7.36
CA PHE A 110 2.83 -11.37 -6.36
C PHE A 110 3.05 -12.88 -6.54
N GLN A 111 2.07 -13.60 -7.09
CA GLN A 111 2.17 -15.04 -7.32
C GLN A 111 3.22 -15.40 -8.37
N LEU A 112 3.62 -14.45 -9.23
CA LEU A 112 4.67 -14.65 -10.23
C LEU A 112 6.03 -14.98 -9.59
N SER A 113 6.24 -14.62 -8.32
CA SER A 113 7.49 -14.85 -7.59
C SER A 113 7.45 -16.06 -6.65
N PHE A 114 6.51 -17.00 -6.84
CA PHE A 114 6.21 -18.11 -5.90
C PHE A 114 5.75 -17.71 -4.50
N LEU A 115 5.52 -16.41 -4.26
CA LEU A 115 5.00 -15.94 -3.00
C LEU A 115 3.47 -15.85 -3.07
N SER A 116 2.79 -16.20 -1.99
CA SER A 116 1.34 -16.20 -1.97
C SER A 116 0.75 -15.00 -1.24
N VAL A 117 -0.27 -14.40 -1.87
CA VAL A 117 -1.14 -13.42 -1.22
C VAL A 117 -1.93 -14.02 -0.06
N LYS A 118 -2.05 -15.35 -0.03
CA LYS A 118 -2.75 -16.11 1.01
C LYS A 118 -1.77 -16.48 2.11
N ILE A 119 -1.61 -15.60 3.09
CA ILE A 119 -0.67 -15.80 4.20
C ILE A 119 -1.11 -16.94 5.14
N PHE A 120 -2.42 -17.23 5.25
CA PHE A 120 -2.97 -18.15 6.28
C PHE A 120 -3.80 -19.33 5.78
N THR A 121 -4.09 -19.45 4.47
CA THR A 121 -4.88 -20.57 3.94
C THR A 121 -3.98 -21.56 3.22
N LYS A 122 -3.99 -22.82 3.67
CA LYS A 122 -3.17 -23.91 3.10
C LYS A 122 -3.72 -24.52 1.80
N THR A 123 -4.79 -23.96 1.23
CA THR A 123 -5.45 -24.50 0.05
C THR A 123 -4.87 -23.93 -1.23
N LEU A 124 -4.57 -24.80 -2.19
CA LEU A 124 -4.25 -24.41 -3.55
C LEU A 124 -5.49 -23.79 -4.22
N SER A 125 -5.25 -22.77 -5.04
CA SER A 125 -6.24 -22.02 -5.79
C SER A 125 -5.70 -21.67 -7.17
N PRO A 126 -6.57 -21.40 -8.17
CA PRO A 126 -6.12 -21.11 -9.53
C PRO A 126 -5.04 -20.01 -9.65
N PRO A 127 -5.07 -18.90 -8.88
CA PRO A 127 -4.00 -17.89 -8.92
C PRO A 127 -2.61 -18.39 -8.52
N ASP A 128 -2.48 -19.49 -7.77
CA ASP A 128 -1.16 -20.02 -7.39
C ASP A 128 -0.41 -20.59 -8.60
N ALA A 129 -1.12 -20.94 -9.68
CA ALA A 129 -0.50 -21.40 -10.93
C ALA A 129 0.16 -20.27 -11.74
N LEU A 130 -0.07 -19.00 -11.38
CA LEU A 130 0.52 -17.85 -12.08
C LEU A 130 2.06 -17.87 -12.01
N CYS A 131 2.67 -18.48 -11.00
CA CYS A 131 4.13 -18.64 -10.94
C CYS A 131 4.72 -19.39 -12.15
N LEU A 132 3.92 -20.23 -12.83
CA LEU A 132 4.31 -20.98 -14.01
C LEU A 132 4.10 -20.21 -15.31
N MET A 133 3.45 -19.04 -15.27
CA MET A 133 3.21 -18.26 -16.48
C MET A 133 4.53 -17.80 -17.16
N PRO A 134 5.58 -17.31 -16.46
CA PRO A 134 6.85 -16.98 -17.09
C PRO A 134 7.50 -18.14 -17.86
N PRO A 135 7.75 -19.34 -17.29
CA PRO A 135 8.37 -20.44 -18.03
C PRO A 135 7.46 -21.00 -19.14
N ILE A 136 6.13 -20.99 -18.96
CA ILE A 136 5.19 -21.37 -20.04
C ILE A 136 5.35 -20.40 -21.22
N LEU A 137 5.34 -19.09 -20.96
CA LEU A 137 5.48 -18.06 -21.99
C LEU A 137 6.84 -18.15 -22.71
N MET A 138 7.91 -18.37 -21.95
CA MET A 138 9.24 -18.63 -22.51
C MET A 138 9.22 -19.83 -23.47
N TYR A 139 8.59 -20.95 -23.05
CA TYR A 139 8.57 -22.19 -23.82
C TYR A 139 7.77 -22.10 -25.11
N ILE A 140 6.59 -21.46 -25.10
CA ILE A 140 5.76 -21.33 -26.31
C ILE A 140 6.34 -20.35 -27.34
N CYS A 141 7.22 -19.42 -26.91
CA CYS A 141 7.79 -18.39 -27.78
C CYS A 141 9.21 -18.70 -28.27
N THR A 142 9.85 -19.76 -27.77
CA THR A 142 11.20 -20.15 -28.17
C THR A 142 11.18 -21.43 -29.01
N SER A 143 12.19 -21.60 -29.87
CA SER A 143 12.50 -22.89 -30.51
C SER A 143 13.52 -23.71 -29.70
N GLY A 144 13.92 -23.21 -28.52
CA GLY A 144 14.85 -23.87 -27.61
C GLY A 144 14.28 -25.09 -26.88
N SER A 145 15.14 -25.79 -26.15
CA SER A 145 14.73 -26.97 -25.37
C SER A 145 14.06 -26.57 -24.05
N LEU A 146 13.28 -27.49 -23.47
CA LEU A 146 12.70 -27.31 -22.13
C LEU A 146 13.78 -27.02 -21.08
N THR A 147 14.94 -27.69 -21.16
CA THR A 147 16.06 -27.48 -20.25
C THR A 147 16.57 -26.04 -20.29
N GLN A 148 16.66 -25.44 -21.47
CA GLN A 148 17.07 -24.04 -21.63
C GLN A 148 16.08 -23.09 -20.93
N VAL A 149 14.79 -23.31 -21.13
CA VAL A 149 13.73 -22.51 -20.49
C VAL A 149 13.81 -22.62 -18.96
N LEU A 150 13.92 -23.85 -18.44
CA LEU A 150 14.03 -24.07 -17.00
C LEU A 150 15.30 -23.43 -16.42
N PHE A 151 16.40 -23.43 -17.16
CA PHE A 151 17.64 -22.79 -16.74
C PHE A 151 17.52 -21.26 -16.67
N LEU A 152 17.00 -20.62 -17.73
CA LEU A 152 16.78 -19.16 -17.73
C LEU A 152 15.78 -18.73 -16.66
N TRP A 153 14.71 -19.50 -16.47
CA TRP A 153 13.74 -19.25 -15.42
C TRP A 153 14.35 -19.40 -14.03
N ALA A 154 15.19 -20.41 -13.79
CA ALA A 154 15.89 -20.58 -12.53
C ALA A 154 16.83 -19.40 -12.23
N ILE A 155 17.54 -18.88 -13.24
CA ILE A 155 18.37 -17.67 -13.09
C ILE A 155 17.51 -16.46 -12.72
N MET A 156 16.41 -16.23 -13.45
CA MET A 156 15.48 -15.14 -13.18
C MET A 156 14.96 -15.20 -11.74
N MET A 157 14.51 -16.39 -11.29
CA MET A 157 13.99 -16.61 -9.94
C MET A 157 15.07 -16.45 -8.87
N GLY A 158 16.26 -17.03 -9.07
CA GLY A 158 17.37 -16.93 -8.12
C GLY A 158 17.84 -15.49 -7.94
N TRP A 159 18.02 -14.76 -9.05
CA TRP A 159 18.42 -13.35 -9.01
C TRP A 159 17.32 -12.47 -8.40
N GLY A 160 16.07 -12.66 -8.80
CA GLY A 160 14.95 -11.91 -8.23
C GLY A 160 14.79 -12.15 -6.73
N SER A 161 15.01 -13.39 -6.27
CA SER A 161 15.00 -13.73 -4.84
C SER A 161 16.14 -13.05 -4.08
N PHE A 162 17.35 -13.03 -4.65
CA PHE A 162 18.48 -12.31 -4.07
C PHE A 162 18.20 -10.82 -3.91
N LEU A 163 17.69 -10.16 -4.96
CA LEU A 163 17.34 -8.74 -4.89
C LEU A 163 16.20 -8.46 -3.90
N PHE A 164 15.16 -9.31 -3.88
CA PHE A 164 14.07 -9.19 -2.92
C PHE A 164 14.58 -9.30 -1.49
N ALA A 165 15.49 -10.26 -1.23
CA ALA A 165 16.12 -10.40 0.06
C ALA A 165 16.89 -9.13 0.43
N VAL A 166 17.75 -8.59 -0.44
CA VAL A 166 18.52 -7.36 -0.17
C VAL A 166 17.61 -6.17 0.12
N ILE A 167 16.53 -5.98 -0.64
CA ILE A 167 15.59 -4.86 -0.42
C ILE A 167 14.78 -5.08 0.86
N GLY A 168 14.28 -6.29 1.11
CA GLY A 168 13.51 -6.64 2.30
C GLY A 168 14.32 -6.56 3.59
N VAL A 169 15.58 -7.01 3.54
CA VAL A 169 16.59 -6.87 4.60
C VAL A 169 16.81 -5.39 4.91
N ASN A 170 16.77 -4.52 3.91
CA ASN A 170 16.87 -3.06 4.06
C ASN A 170 15.50 -2.34 4.15
N ALA A 171 14.38 -3.04 4.41
CA ALA A 171 13.03 -2.45 4.44
C ALA A 171 12.74 -1.67 5.74
N ALA A 172 13.75 -0.99 6.27
CA ALA A 172 13.64 -0.03 7.35
C ALA A 172 13.06 -0.54 8.69
N HIS A 173 13.14 -1.85 8.91
CA HIS A 173 12.78 -2.52 10.17
C HIS A 173 13.97 -2.92 11.04
N HIS A 174 15.18 -2.93 10.49
CA HIS A 174 16.33 -3.59 11.11
C HIS A 174 17.43 -2.60 11.44
N HIS A 175 17.35 -2.00 12.63
CA HIS A 175 18.38 -1.13 13.20
C HIS A 175 18.35 -1.21 14.73
N PRO A 176 19.45 -1.04 15.48
CA PRO A 176 19.45 -1.14 16.94
C PRO A 176 18.56 -0.11 17.64
N ASP A 177 18.35 1.04 16.98
CA ASP A 177 17.43 2.11 17.43
C ASP A 177 15.95 1.79 17.20
N ILE A 178 15.63 0.73 16.44
CA ILE A 178 14.26 0.30 16.12
C ILE A 178 13.84 -0.79 17.10
N PHE A 179 12.59 -0.74 17.56
CA PHE A 179 12.01 -1.77 18.41
C PHE A 179 11.97 -3.13 17.71
N HIS A 180 12.48 -4.17 18.38
CA HIS A 180 12.33 -5.56 17.97
C HIS A 180 11.69 -6.40 19.07
N GLN A 181 11.12 -7.54 18.69
CA GLN A 181 10.65 -8.53 19.66
C GLN A 181 11.81 -8.94 20.60
N GLY A 182 11.58 -8.83 21.91
CA GLY A 182 12.58 -9.05 22.94
C GLY A 182 13.14 -7.77 23.57
N ASP A 183 12.90 -6.61 22.96
CA ASP A 183 13.21 -5.31 23.56
C ASP A 183 12.18 -4.91 24.62
N THR A 184 12.56 -3.97 25.48
CA THR A 184 11.62 -3.40 26.45
C THR A 184 10.76 -2.35 25.76
N PRO A 185 9.42 -2.54 25.67
CA PRO A 185 8.52 -1.62 24.99
C PRO A 185 8.30 -0.33 25.81
N ARG A 186 7.69 0.68 25.17
CA ARG A 186 7.22 1.90 25.85
C ARG A 186 6.15 1.56 26.91
N GLU A 187 6.15 2.29 28.02
CA GLU A 187 5.20 2.05 29.13
C GLU A 187 3.78 2.52 28.81
N ASP A 188 3.63 3.64 28.09
CA ASP A 188 2.35 4.27 27.77
C ASP A 188 1.53 3.51 26.71
N ARG A 189 2.13 2.52 26.03
CA ARG A 189 1.52 1.64 25.03
C ARG A 189 0.76 2.37 23.91
N ASP A 190 1.13 3.62 23.60
CA ASP A 190 0.50 4.36 22.50
C ASP A 190 0.76 3.64 21.17
N TRP A 191 -0.32 3.29 20.46
CA TRP A 191 -0.21 2.48 19.24
C TRP A 191 0.57 3.19 18.14
N GLY A 192 0.35 4.49 17.94
CA GLY A 192 0.99 5.25 16.87
C GLY A 192 2.49 5.40 17.11
N MET A 193 2.87 5.67 18.35
CA MET A 193 4.27 5.71 18.77
C MET A 193 4.95 4.35 18.63
N ASN A 194 4.27 3.26 19.00
CA ASN A 194 4.82 1.92 18.78
C ASN A 194 5.04 1.62 17.28
N GLN A 195 4.21 2.15 16.38
CA GLN A 195 4.49 2.06 14.94
C GLN A 195 5.74 2.86 14.56
N ILE A 196 5.89 4.09 15.06
CA ILE A 196 7.08 4.94 14.81
C ILE A 196 8.35 4.27 15.35
N ASP A 197 8.28 3.61 16.50
CA ASP A 197 9.43 2.93 17.10
C ASP A 197 9.88 1.70 16.33
N ALA A 198 8.96 1.00 15.66
CA ALA A 198 9.19 -0.25 14.95
C ALA A 198 9.72 -0.07 13.51
N VAL A 199 9.85 1.16 13.02
CA VAL A 199 10.37 1.47 11.68
C VAL A 199 11.17 2.76 11.64
N ARG A 200 11.95 2.99 10.58
CA ARG A 200 12.50 4.32 10.27
C ARG A 200 12.18 4.70 8.83
N SER A 201 11.89 5.97 8.58
CA SER A 201 11.74 6.45 7.20
C SER A 201 13.09 6.88 6.63
N ARG A 202 13.22 6.86 5.29
CA ARG A 202 14.39 7.40 4.59
C ARG A 202 14.16 8.88 4.22
N PRO A 203 15.17 9.75 4.26
CA PRO A 203 14.99 11.20 4.12
C PRO A 203 14.59 11.66 2.70
N ASP A 204 14.92 10.89 1.64
CA ASP A 204 14.91 11.38 0.24
C ASP A 204 13.90 10.70 -0.69
N GLU A 205 12.81 10.15 -0.16
CA GLU A 205 11.88 9.33 -0.95
C GLU A 205 10.80 10.13 -1.68
N ARG A 206 11.20 11.14 -2.45
CA ARG A 206 10.23 11.97 -3.21
C ARG A 206 9.72 11.29 -4.48
N ASN A 207 10.41 10.26 -4.96
CA ASN A 207 10.02 9.55 -6.16
C ASN A 207 9.03 8.42 -5.84
N GLN A 208 7.78 8.59 -6.27
CA GLN A 208 6.70 7.62 -6.05
C GLN A 208 7.01 6.22 -6.56
N PHE A 209 7.76 6.09 -7.67
CA PHE A 209 8.15 4.78 -8.19
C PHE A 209 9.13 4.07 -7.25
N ILE A 210 10.12 4.80 -6.72
CA ILE A 210 11.07 4.26 -5.73
C ILE A 210 10.31 3.85 -4.47
N VAL A 211 9.48 4.73 -3.92
CA VAL A 211 8.64 4.45 -2.75
C VAL A 211 7.86 3.14 -2.90
N LEU A 212 7.15 2.97 -4.02
CA LEU A 212 6.33 1.78 -4.28
C LEU A 212 7.15 0.50 -4.50
N THR A 213 8.43 0.60 -4.87
CA THR A 213 9.28 -0.55 -5.22
C THR A 213 10.36 -0.85 -4.19
N THR A 214 10.56 0.00 -3.18
CA THR A 214 11.60 -0.18 -2.16
C THR A 214 11.11 0.00 -0.72
N PHE A 215 9.79 0.00 -0.48
CA PHE A 215 9.19 0.25 0.86
C PHE A 215 9.52 1.65 1.39
N GLY A 216 9.27 2.68 0.57
CA GLY A 216 9.45 4.06 1.01
C GLY A 216 8.30 4.61 1.85
N GLU A 217 8.55 5.71 2.57
CA GLU A 217 7.61 6.33 3.52
C GLU A 217 7.07 5.33 4.56
N HIS A 218 7.91 4.38 4.96
CA HIS A 218 7.50 3.18 5.69
C HIS A 218 6.80 3.46 7.03
N THR A 219 7.16 4.55 7.72
CA THR A 219 6.45 5.00 8.93
C THR A 219 4.99 5.35 8.65
N LEU A 220 4.72 6.10 7.59
CA LEU A 220 3.36 6.46 7.22
C LEU A 220 2.60 5.26 6.66
N HIS A 221 3.27 4.36 5.94
CA HIS A 221 2.68 3.10 5.51
C HIS A 221 2.22 2.26 6.70
N HIS A 222 3.01 2.19 7.77
CA HIS A 222 2.62 1.48 9.00
C HIS A 222 1.45 2.14 9.74
N LEU A 223 1.41 3.47 9.77
CA LEU A 223 0.30 4.21 10.39
C LEU A 223 -0.98 4.14 9.56
N PHE A 224 -0.86 4.13 8.22
CA PHE A 224 -1.97 4.21 7.29
C PHE A 224 -1.85 3.20 6.13
N PRO A 225 -1.80 1.88 6.42
CA PRO A 225 -1.46 0.87 5.41
C PRO A 225 -2.48 0.78 4.27
N THR A 226 -3.71 1.23 4.52
CA THR A 226 -4.79 1.21 3.51
C THR A 226 -4.73 2.41 2.55
N ILE A 227 -3.91 3.42 2.82
CA ILE A 227 -3.72 4.59 1.94
C ILE A 227 -2.69 4.25 0.86
N ASP A 228 -2.94 4.68 -0.38
CA ASP A 228 -2.02 4.48 -1.50
C ASP A 228 -0.76 5.30 -1.22
N HIS A 229 0.42 4.74 -1.45
CA HIS A 229 1.67 5.48 -1.31
C HIS A 229 1.67 6.78 -2.12
N CYS A 230 0.97 6.83 -3.27
CA CYS A 230 0.84 8.07 -4.03
C CYS A 230 0.10 9.20 -3.27
N PHE A 231 -0.63 8.90 -2.19
CA PHE A 231 -1.33 9.88 -1.35
C PHE A 231 -0.67 10.10 0.04
N LEU A 232 0.29 9.26 0.46
CA LEU A 232 0.91 9.35 1.79
C LEU A 232 1.62 10.69 2.03
N HIS A 233 2.20 11.28 0.98
CA HIS A 233 2.79 12.63 1.03
C HIS A 233 1.84 13.71 1.59
N ILE A 234 0.52 13.57 1.41
CA ILE A 234 -0.49 14.50 1.96
C ILE A 234 -0.51 14.41 3.50
N ALA A 235 -0.38 13.19 4.02
CA ALA A 235 -0.37 12.94 5.45
C ALA A 235 0.98 13.32 6.10
N HIS A 236 2.07 13.34 5.33
CA HIS A 236 3.42 13.58 5.85
C HIS A 236 3.56 14.93 6.58
N GLU A 237 3.07 16.03 5.99
CA GLU A 237 3.15 17.35 6.64
C GLU A 237 2.28 17.43 7.91
N VAL A 238 1.11 16.80 7.90
CA VAL A 238 0.24 16.74 9.08
C VAL A 238 0.90 15.90 10.17
N PHE A 239 1.44 14.74 9.81
CA PHE A 239 2.17 13.84 10.71
C PHE A 239 3.32 14.55 11.41
N LEU A 240 4.22 15.20 10.67
CA LEU A 240 5.35 15.92 11.25
C LEU A 240 4.90 17.06 12.18
N ARG A 241 3.85 17.81 11.82
CA ARG A 241 3.29 18.87 12.68
C ARG A 241 2.71 18.30 13.97
N VAL A 242 1.97 17.20 13.90
CA VAL A 242 1.40 16.54 15.09
C VAL A 242 2.52 16.01 15.98
N CYS A 243 3.52 15.31 15.42
CA CYS A 243 4.68 14.88 16.19
C CYS A 243 5.37 16.06 16.90
N GLN A 244 5.54 17.20 16.22
CA GLN A 244 6.10 18.39 16.83
C GLN A 244 5.24 18.95 17.99
N GLN A 245 3.91 18.97 17.85
CA GLN A 245 3.00 19.42 18.91
C GLN A 245 3.14 18.59 20.20
N PHE A 246 3.42 17.30 20.05
CA PHE A 246 3.61 16.37 21.17
C PHE A 246 5.09 16.16 21.53
N ASN A 247 6.01 16.96 20.97
CA ASN A 247 7.45 16.86 21.19
C ASN A 247 8.05 15.47 20.86
N ILE A 248 7.46 14.79 19.86
CA ILE A 248 7.90 13.50 19.35
C ILE A 248 8.99 13.71 18.30
N LYS A 249 10.16 13.12 18.52
CA LYS A 249 11.27 13.17 17.55
C LYS A 249 11.10 12.08 16.49
N VAL A 250 10.83 12.49 15.25
CA VAL A 250 10.81 11.59 14.08
C VAL A 250 12.22 11.53 13.49
N GLU A 251 12.89 10.38 13.66
CA GLU A 251 14.22 10.15 13.11
C GLU A 251 14.16 9.46 11.75
N THR A 252 15.00 9.90 10.82
CA THR A 252 15.22 9.23 9.53
C THR A 252 16.57 8.55 9.50
N LYS A 253 16.70 7.50 8.69
CA LYS A 253 17.97 6.80 8.44
C LYS A 253 18.15 6.64 6.93
N THR A 254 19.36 6.82 6.44
CA THR A 254 19.71 6.50 5.04
C THR A 254 19.72 4.98 4.84
N GLY A 255 19.64 4.53 3.57
CA GLY A 255 19.71 3.09 3.26
C GLY A 255 21.03 2.42 3.70
N LEU A 256 22.13 3.18 3.72
CA LEU A 256 23.43 2.67 4.22
C LEU A 256 23.45 2.54 5.74
N GLU A 257 22.86 3.50 6.46
CA GLU A 257 22.72 3.40 7.91
C GLU A 257 21.83 2.24 8.32
N LEU A 258 20.74 1.99 7.59
CA LEU A 258 19.87 0.85 7.82
C LEU A 258 20.60 -0.48 7.55
N LEU A 259 21.37 -0.58 6.47
CA LEU A 259 22.18 -1.76 6.17
C LEU A 259 23.23 -2.03 7.27
N ALA A 260 23.99 -1.02 7.67
CA ALA A 260 24.98 -1.15 8.73
C ALA A 260 24.32 -1.44 10.09
N GLY A 261 23.19 -0.79 10.35
CA GLY A 261 22.37 -1.00 11.54
C GLY A 261 21.91 -2.43 11.66
N GLN A 262 21.44 -3.05 10.60
CA GLN A 262 21.01 -4.43 10.63
C GLN A 262 22.13 -5.40 11.03
N ILE A 263 23.34 -5.23 10.50
CA ILE A 263 24.49 -6.07 10.89
C ILE A 263 24.74 -5.92 12.40
N ARG A 264 24.69 -4.68 12.92
CA ARG A 264 24.80 -4.43 14.36
C ARG A 264 23.66 -5.06 15.14
N GLN A 265 22.44 -5.02 14.60
CA GLN A 265 21.26 -5.59 15.23
C GLN A 265 21.37 -7.11 15.36
N LEU A 266 21.90 -7.80 14.35
CA LEU A 266 22.16 -9.25 14.40
C LEU A 266 23.25 -9.63 15.40
N SER A 267 24.20 -8.73 15.69
CA SER A 267 25.26 -8.97 16.67
C SER A 267 24.83 -8.80 18.12
N ARG A 268 23.60 -8.31 18.35
CA ARG A 268 23.11 -7.94 19.68
C ARG A 268 22.68 -9.16 20.48
N THR A 269 23.12 -9.23 21.73
CA THR A 269 22.80 -10.32 22.67
C THR A 269 21.94 -9.88 23.86
N GLN A 270 21.65 -8.58 23.97
CA GLN A 270 20.87 -8.00 25.06
C GLN A 270 19.70 -7.16 24.54
N PRO A 271 18.55 -7.16 25.25
CA PRO A 271 17.43 -6.27 24.97
C PRO A 271 17.81 -4.78 24.94
N ASN A 272 17.03 -3.98 24.20
CA ASN A 272 17.19 -2.53 24.15
C ASN A 272 16.15 -1.90 25.08
N ASP A 273 16.61 -1.18 26.09
CA ASP A 273 15.76 -0.52 27.08
C ASP A 273 15.51 0.97 26.77
N ARG A 274 16.03 1.49 25.65
CA ARG A 274 15.96 2.92 25.27
C ARG A 274 14.52 3.46 25.28
N LEU A 275 13.56 2.67 24.83
CA LEU A 275 12.16 3.10 24.69
C LEU A 275 11.42 3.20 26.03
N LYS A 276 11.86 2.47 27.06
CA LYS A 276 11.22 2.50 28.40
C LYS A 276 11.18 3.92 28.98
N TYR A 277 12.19 4.73 28.66
CA TYR A 277 12.38 6.06 29.24
C TYR A 277 11.96 7.20 28.30
N MET A 278 11.48 6.90 27.09
CA MET A 278 10.96 7.92 26.19
C MET A 278 9.54 8.31 26.60
N LYS A 279 9.33 9.61 26.80
CA LYS A 279 8.00 10.22 26.92
C LYS A 279 7.51 10.58 25.53
#